data_AF-A0A5B8UYL0-F1
#
_entry.id   AF-A0A5B8UYL0-F1
#
_cell.length_a   1.000
_cell.length_b   1.000
_cell.length_c   1.000
_cell.angle_alpha   90.00
_cell.angle_beta   90.00
_cell.angle_gamma   90.00
#
_symmetry.space_group_name_H-M   'P 1'
#
loop_
_entity.id
_entity.type
_entity.pdbx_description
1 polymer ?
#
loop_
_entity_poly.entity_id
_entity_poly.type
_entity_poly.pdbx_seq_one_letter_code
_entity_poly.pdbx_strand_id
1 'polypeptide(L)'
;MPKVIPFDFVFDYLPHNVVTKSMFGMQYIYLGTKLMLMLRKSVKEVEMNGVWVATAKEHHQSLEKDIPAMVGYVLDNGEIYESNWRLIKDDRDDFEEAAIKVCELIARSDPRIGKLTKKAPL
;
A
#
# COMPACT_ATOMS: atom_id res chain seq x y z
N MET A 1 -19.00 10.83 14.39
CA MET A 1 -17.96 11.47 13.54
C MET A 1 -17.77 10.60 12.32
N PRO A 2 -17.66 11.15 11.10
CA PRO A 2 -17.30 10.36 9.94
C PRO A 2 -15.94 9.70 10.19
N LYS A 3 -15.80 8.45 9.77
CA LYS A 3 -14.57 7.69 9.94
C LYS A 3 -13.55 8.27 8.96
N VAL A 4 -12.55 8.98 9.46
CA VAL A 4 -11.49 9.56 8.62
C VAL A 4 -10.67 8.42 8.03
N ILE A 5 -10.56 8.37 6.71
CA ILE A 5 -9.66 7.43 6.03
C ILE A 5 -8.25 8.01 6.16
N PRO A 6 -7.27 7.26 6.69
CA PRO A 6 -5.90 7.75 6.76
C PRO A 6 -5.33 7.89 5.34
N PHE A 7 -4.54 8.95 5.10
CA PHE A 7 -3.84 9.16 3.83
C PHE A 7 -4.80 9.20 2.63
N ASP A 8 -5.92 9.90 2.76
CA ASP A 8 -6.97 9.96 1.73
C ASP A 8 -6.54 10.69 0.44
N PHE A 9 -5.48 11.50 0.47
CA PHE A 9 -4.87 12.10 -0.72
C PHE A 9 -4.56 11.07 -1.84
N VAL A 10 -4.35 9.80 -1.50
CA VAL A 10 -4.10 8.75 -2.51
C VAL A 10 -5.26 8.59 -3.49
N PHE A 11 -6.50 8.90 -3.09
CA PHE A 11 -7.67 8.77 -3.94
C PHE A 11 -7.67 9.78 -5.10
N ASP A 12 -6.96 10.89 -4.97
CA ASP A 12 -6.82 11.88 -6.05
C ASP A 12 -5.97 11.35 -7.23
N TYR A 13 -5.18 10.31 -7.00
CA TYR A 13 -4.24 9.73 -7.97
C TYR A 13 -4.61 8.30 -8.39
N LEU A 14 -5.59 7.69 -7.73
CA LEU A 14 -6.07 6.35 -8.05
C LEU A 14 -7.18 6.40 -9.11
N PRO A 15 -7.38 5.32 -9.89
CA PRO A 15 -8.55 5.18 -10.74
C PRO A 15 -9.86 5.36 -9.95
N HIS A 16 -10.82 6.10 -10.49
CA HIS A 16 -12.09 6.38 -9.80
C HIS A 16 -12.95 5.14 -9.49
N ASN A 17 -12.69 4.01 -10.16
CA ASN A 17 -13.41 2.75 -9.97
C ASN A 17 -12.78 1.84 -8.90
N VAL A 18 -11.90 2.37 -8.04
CA VAL A 18 -11.42 1.61 -6.87
C VAL A 18 -12.55 1.35 -5.88
N VAL A 19 -12.53 0.18 -5.27
CA VAL A 19 -13.45 -0.20 -4.20
C VAL A 19 -12.68 -0.24 -2.89
N THR A 20 -13.26 0.31 -1.83
CA THR A 20 -12.59 0.37 -0.53
C THR A 20 -13.33 -0.49 0.50
N LYS A 21 -12.58 -1.11 1.42
CA LYS A 21 -13.14 -1.90 2.52
C LYS A 21 -12.37 -1.65 3.80
N SER A 22 -13.06 -1.22 4.86
CA SER A 22 -12.44 -1.07 6.17
C SER A 22 -12.53 -2.38 6.96
N MET A 23 -11.40 -2.91 7.43
CA MET A 23 -11.35 -4.08 8.32
C MET A 23 -10.22 -3.89 9.34
N PHE A 24 -10.49 -4.20 10.61
CA PHE A 24 -9.48 -4.15 11.69
C PHE A 24 -8.70 -2.82 11.80
N GLY A 25 -9.34 -1.68 11.52
CA GLY A 25 -8.69 -0.36 11.56
C GLY A 25 -7.81 -0.04 10.36
N MET A 26 -7.82 -0.90 9.34
CA MET A 26 -7.10 -0.72 8.07
C MET A 26 -8.10 -0.41 6.95
N GLN A 27 -7.66 0.39 5.97
CA GLN A 27 -8.43 0.68 4.77
C GLN A 27 -7.83 -0.07 3.58
N TYR A 28 -8.51 -1.11 3.11
CA TYR A 28 -8.09 -1.87 1.93
C TYR A 28 -8.66 -1.22 0.67
N ILE A 29 -7.85 -1.15 -0.38
CA ILE A 29 -8.21 -0.57 -1.67
C ILE A 29 -8.02 -1.63 -2.76
N TYR A 30 -9.09 -1.87 -3.51
CA TYR A 30 -9.18 -2.84 -4.57
C TYR A 30 -9.40 -2.15 -5.91
N LEU A 31 -8.89 -2.76 -6.98
CA LEU A 31 -9.22 -2.40 -8.35
C LEU A 31 -9.58 -3.68 -9.10
N GLY A 32 -10.86 -3.83 -9.45
CA GLY A 32 -11.42 -5.09 -9.92
C GLY A 32 -11.23 -6.19 -8.87
N THR A 33 -10.64 -7.32 -9.27
CA THR A 33 -10.41 -8.47 -8.37
C THR A 33 -9.08 -8.42 -7.62
N LYS A 34 -8.27 -7.37 -7.82
CA LYS A 34 -6.95 -7.22 -7.20
C LYS A 34 -7.02 -6.31 -5.98
N LEU A 35 -6.38 -6.74 -4.89
CA LEU A 35 -6.03 -5.89 -3.77
C LEU A 35 -4.79 -5.10 -4.14
N MET A 36 -4.87 -3.77 -4.10
CA MET A 36 -3.79 -2.88 -4.52
C MET A 36 -3.06 -2.31 -3.32
N LEU A 37 -3.79 -1.62 -2.43
CA LEU A 37 -3.22 -0.91 -1.29
C LEU A 37 -3.92 -1.27 0.02
N MET A 38 -3.22 -1.06 1.13
CA MET A 38 -3.79 -1.02 2.47
C MET A 38 -3.25 0.22 3.20
N LEU A 39 -4.14 1.14 3.57
CA LEU A 39 -3.80 2.34 4.34
C LEU A 39 -3.96 2.03 5.82
N ARG A 40 -2.95 2.36 6.61
CA ARG A 40 -2.93 2.04 8.04
C ARG A 40 -2.34 3.19 8.85
N LYS A 41 -3.11 3.67 9.83
CA LYS A 41 -2.66 4.62 10.85
C LYS A 41 -3.14 4.14 12.23
N SER A 42 -2.20 3.82 13.11
CA SER A 42 -2.42 3.29 14.45
C SER A 42 -1.52 4.03 15.45
N VAL A 43 -2.00 4.19 16.67
CA VAL A 43 -1.21 4.74 17.79
C VAL A 43 -0.42 3.67 18.56
N LYS A 44 -0.73 2.38 18.34
CA LYS A 44 -0.12 1.26 19.10
C LYS A 44 1.11 0.66 18.44
N GLU A 45 1.15 0.72 17.12
CA GLU A 45 2.11 0.03 16.26
C GLU A 45 2.44 1.01 15.13
N VAL A 46 3.21 2.04 15.50
CA VAL A 46 3.46 3.22 14.67
C VAL A 46 4.44 2.91 13.54
N GLU A 47 5.36 1.98 13.77
CA GLU A 47 6.35 1.46 12.82
C GLU A 47 5.73 0.78 11.60
N MET A 48 4.46 0.38 11.70
CA MET A 48 3.66 -0.23 10.63
C MET A 48 2.69 0.76 9.96
N ASN A 49 2.76 2.04 10.30
CA ASN A 49 1.91 3.05 9.68
C ASN A 49 2.40 3.44 8.28
N GLY A 50 1.46 3.79 7.42
CA GLY A 50 1.72 4.24 6.06
C GLY A 50 0.90 3.50 5.01
N VAL A 51 1.45 3.43 3.81
CA VAL A 51 0.83 2.81 2.64
C VAL A 51 1.49 1.47 2.37
N TRP A 52 0.72 0.40 2.55
CA TRP A 52 1.14 -0.96 2.21
C TRP A 52 0.73 -1.26 0.77
N VAL A 53 1.69 -1.66 -0.05
CA VAL A 53 1.53 -1.94 -1.47
C VAL A 53 1.54 -3.46 -1.68
N ALA A 54 0.44 -3.99 -2.22
CA ALA A 54 0.37 -5.41 -2.56
C ALA A 54 1.26 -5.69 -3.78
N THR A 55 2.20 -6.60 -3.64
CA THR A 55 3.18 -6.94 -4.67
C THR A 55 3.64 -8.39 -4.52
N ALA A 56 4.66 -8.81 -5.26
CA ALA A 56 5.25 -10.13 -5.20
C ALA A 56 6.78 -10.04 -5.11
N LYS A 57 7.41 -11.08 -4.56
CA LYS A 57 8.84 -11.09 -4.24
C LYS A 57 9.73 -10.80 -5.44
N GLU A 58 9.36 -11.33 -6.59
CA GLU A 58 10.04 -11.13 -7.88
C GLU A 58 10.06 -9.65 -8.33
N HIS A 59 9.19 -8.81 -7.81
CA HIS A 59 9.08 -7.40 -8.21
C HIS A 59 9.75 -6.43 -7.24
N HIS A 60 10.03 -6.86 -6.02
CA HIS A 60 10.57 -6.01 -4.95
C HIS A 60 11.77 -5.18 -5.40
N GLN A 61 12.82 -5.83 -5.92
CA GLN A 61 14.04 -5.13 -6.33
C GLN A 61 13.78 -4.08 -7.43
N SER A 62 12.87 -4.35 -8.37
CA SER A 62 12.54 -3.40 -9.43
C SER A 62 11.72 -2.22 -8.92
N LEU A 63 10.79 -2.46 -8.00
CA LEU A 63 9.95 -1.42 -7.39
C LEU A 63 10.77 -0.53 -6.46
N GLU A 64 11.69 -1.11 -5.68
CA GLU A 64 12.59 -0.37 -4.78
C GLU A 64 13.57 0.55 -5.55
N LYS A 65 13.96 0.16 -6.77
CA LYS A 65 14.74 1.04 -7.67
C LYS A 65 13.93 2.25 -8.13
N ASP A 66 12.65 2.03 -8.45
CA ASP A 66 11.76 3.11 -8.90
C ASP A 66 11.30 3.98 -7.72
N ILE A 67 11.11 3.38 -6.55
CA ILE A 67 10.56 4.01 -5.34
C ILE A 67 11.45 3.62 -4.14
N PRO A 68 12.57 4.33 -3.91
CA PRO A 68 13.52 3.99 -2.82
C PRO A 68 12.93 4.07 -1.41
N ALA A 69 11.82 4.79 -1.22
CA ALA A 69 11.08 4.87 0.03
C ALA A 69 10.33 3.56 0.37
N MET A 70 10.16 2.67 -0.60
CA MET A 70 9.51 1.39 -0.44
C MET A 70 10.43 0.41 0.29
N VAL A 71 9.98 -0.12 1.42
CA VAL A 71 10.76 -1.02 2.26
C VAL A 71 10.00 -2.30 2.59
N GLY A 72 10.74 -3.37 2.89
CA GLY A 72 10.18 -4.54 3.55
C GLY A 72 9.83 -4.25 5.00
N TYR A 73 8.96 -5.08 5.58
CA TYR A 73 8.74 -5.08 7.02
C TYR A 73 9.92 -5.79 7.70
N VAL A 74 10.48 -5.22 8.75
CA VAL A 74 11.56 -5.84 9.52
C VAL A 74 10.94 -6.53 10.73
N LEU A 75 11.20 -7.83 10.89
CA LEU A 75 10.79 -8.62 12.05
C LEU A 75 11.59 -8.21 13.29
N ASP A 76 11.10 -8.56 14.48
CA ASP A 76 11.76 -8.24 15.76
C ASP A 76 13.19 -8.78 15.86
N ASN A 77 13.53 -9.83 15.10
CA ASN A 77 14.87 -10.41 15.02
C ASN A 77 15.82 -9.68 14.04
N GLY A 78 15.37 -8.60 13.41
CA GLY A 78 16.13 -7.81 12.44
C GLY A 78 16.07 -8.34 11.00
N GLU A 79 15.37 -9.45 10.73
CA GLU A 79 15.23 -9.98 9.38
C GLU A 79 14.16 -9.24 8.59
N ILE A 80 14.42 -9.00 7.31
CA ILE A 80 13.41 -8.45 6.40
C ILE A 80 12.40 -9.56 6.09
N TYR A 81 11.15 -9.33 6.45
CA TYR A 81 10.04 -10.20 6.11
C TYR A 81 9.72 -10.11 4.62
N GLU A 82 10.12 -11.14 3.88
CA GLU A 82 9.79 -11.33 2.47
C GLU A 82 8.31 -11.71 2.31
N SER A 83 7.46 -10.69 2.30
CA SER A 83 6.01 -10.83 2.17
C SER A 83 5.50 -10.43 0.78
N ASN A 84 4.21 -10.63 0.50
CA ASN A 84 3.55 -10.08 -0.70
C ASN A 84 3.20 -8.58 -0.54
N TRP A 85 3.97 -7.89 0.29
CA TRP A 85 3.75 -6.51 0.65
C TRP A 85 5.07 -5.76 0.76
N ARG A 86 4.99 -4.49 0.39
CA ARG A 86 5.98 -3.48 0.73
C ARG A 86 5.31 -2.29 1.40
N LEU A 87 6.06 -1.58 2.24
CA LEU A 87 5.56 -0.47 3.04
C LEU A 87 6.27 0.82 2.60
N ILE A 88 5.50 1.88 2.43
CA ILE A 88 6.00 3.26 2.45
C ILE A 88 5.57 3.84 3.79
N LYS A 89 6.53 4.09 4.69
CA LYS A 89 6.26 4.56 6.05
C LYS A 89 5.85 6.03 6.07
N ASP A 90 4.93 6.38 6.95
CA ASP A 90 4.38 7.72 7.09
C ASP A 90 5.26 8.70 7.87
N ASP A 91 6.39 8.24 8.42
CA ASP A 91 7.40 9.03 9.12
C ASP A 91 8.52 9.55 8.20
N ARG A 92 8.45 9.24 6.90
CA ARG A 92 9.43 9.68 5.90
C ARG A 92 9.08 11.05 5.33
N ASP A 93 10.12 11.84 5.07
CA ASP A 93 9.98 13.16 4.41
C ASP A 93 9.43 13.04 2.98
N ASP A 94 9.72 11.94 2.27
CA ASP A 94 9.29 11.66 0.90
C ASP A 94 8.01 10.80 0.82
N PHE A 95 7.27 10.65 1.93
CA PHE A 95 6.12 9.73 2.03
C PHE A 95 5.03 9.98 0.98
N GLU A 96 4.53 11.21 0.88
CA GLU A 96 3.43 11.52 -0.04
C GLU A 96 3.85 11.37 -1.50
N GLU A 97 5.04 11.85 -1.86
CA GLU A 97 5.59 11.71 -3.22
C GLU A 97 5.72 10.24 -3.62
N ALA A 98 6.26 9.40 -2.73
CA ALA A 98 6.39 7.98 -2.96
C ALA A 98 5.02 7.28 -3.08
N ALA A 99 4.06 7.62 -2.22
CA ALA A 99 2.71 7.07 -2.28
C ALA A 99 1.97 7.47 -3.56
N ILE A 100 2.11 8.73 -4.00
CA ILE A 100 1.57 9.22 -5.27
C ILE A 100 2.16 8.43 -6.44
N LYS A 101 3.48 8.22 -6.47
CA LYS A 101 4.13 7.44 -7.52
C LYS A 101 3.59 6.01 -7.62
N VAL A 102 3.29 5.36 -6.49
CA VAL A 102 2.60 4.06 -6.49
C VAL A 102 1.21 4.16 -7.11
N CYS A 103 0.44 5.19 -6.77
CA CYS A 103 -0.90 5.39 -7.32
C CYS A 103 -0.86 5.60 -8.83
N GLU A 104 0.13 6.35 -9.34
CA GLU A 104 0.34 6.52 -10.79
C GLU A 104 0.69 5.20 -11.49
N LEU A 105 1.51 4.33 -10.87
CA LEU A 105 1.79 2.99 -11.40
C LEU A 105 0.51 2.13 -11.44
N ILE A 106 -0.34 2.19 -10.41
CA ILE A 106 -1.65 1.51 -10.39
C ILE A 106 -2.54 2.06 -11.51
N ALA A 107 -2.60 3.38 -11.70
CA ALA A 107 -3.41 4.01 -12.74
C ALA A 107 -2.97 3.59 -14.15
N ARG A 108 -1.67 3.32 -14.34
CA ARG A 108 -1.09 2.79 -15.59
C ARG A 108 -1.16 1.26 -15.70
N SER A 109 -1.84 0.59 -14.77
CA SER A 109 -1.96 -0.87 -14.72
C SER A 109 -0.60 -1.60 -14.67
N ASP A 110 0.38 -1.05 -13.94
CA ASP A 110 1.69 -1.68 -13.78
C ASP A 110 1.54 -3.12 -13.24
N PRO A 111 2.08 -4.13 -13.93
CA PRO A 111 1.84 -5.54 -13.58
C PRO A 111 2.49 -5.96 -12.26
N ARG A 112 3.43 -5.16 -11.72
CA ARG A 112 4.17 -5.45 -10.48
C ARG A 112 3.34 -5.20 -9.23
N ILE A 113 2.21 -4.49 -9.35
CA ILE A 113 1.35 -4.10 -8.25
C ILE A 113 0.01 -4.82 -8.35
N GLY A 114 -0.43 -5.30 -7.19
CA GLY A 114 -1.74 -5.89 -7.00
C GLY A 114 -1.70 -7.40 -6.82
N LYS A 115 -2.49 -7.88 -5.87
CA LYS A 115 -2.65 -9.31 -5.58
C LYS A 115 -4.06 -9.76 -5.90
N LEU A 116 -4.20 -10.80 -6.72
CA LEU A 116 -5.52 -11.39 -7.00
C LEU A 116 -6.18 -11.88 -5.70
N THR A 117 -7.46 -11.55 -5.54
CA THR A 117 -8.27 -11.97 -4.39
C THR A 117 -9.52 -12.70 -4.84
N LYS A 118 -9.86 -13.80 -4.16
CA LYS A 118 -11.06 -14.60 -4.46
C LYS A 118 -12.36 -13.93 -3.96
N LYS A 119 -12.26 -12.91 -3.11
CA LYS A 119 -13.37 -12.25 -2.41
C LYS A 119 -13.20 -10.73 -2.43
N ALA A 120 -12.79 -10.17 -3.57
CA ALA A 120 -12.82 -8.72 -3.74
C ALA A 120 -14.26 -8.23 -3.48
N PRO A 121 -14.45 -7.15 -2.71
CA PRO A 121 -15.74 -6.49 -2.66
C PRO A 121 -16.06 -6.01 -4.08
N LEU A 122 -17.13 -6.56 -4.66
CA LEU A 122 -17.68 -6.12 -5.95
C LEU A 122 -18.47 -4.83 -5.77
#